data_AF-A0A2P8KLI7-F1
#
_entry.id   AF-A0A2P8KLI7-F1
#
_cell.length_a   1.000
_cell.length_b   1.000
_cell.length_c   1.000
_cell.angle_alpha   90.00
_cell.angle_beta   90.00
_cell.angle_gamma   90.00
#
_symmetry.space_group_name_H-M   'P 1'
#
loop_
_entity.id
_entity.type
_entity.pdbx_description
1 polymer ?
#
loop_
_entity_poly.entity_id
_entity_poly.type
_entity_poly.pdbx_seq_one_letter_code
_entity_poly.pdbx_strand_id
1 'polypeptide(L)'
;MEAPDHAELERLRSKMASSRAATVAWRELLIESLGDRLCGSGEGPTPDQLQTLASLERAEQQALERYLLCLVSASMKRDRQPR
;
A
#
# COMPACT_ATOMS: atom_id res chain seq x y z
N MET A 1 5.95 1.76 -25.87
CA MET A 1 5.95 1.57 -24.41
C MET A 1 7.24 0.86 -24.06
N GLU A 2 8.18 1.50 -23.37
CA GLU A 2 9.51 0.95 -23.01
C GLU A 2 9.42 -0.05 -21.84
N ALA A 3 10.43 -0.91 -21.66
CA ALA A 3 10.35 -1.93 -20.59
C ALA A 3 10.59 -1.19 -19.28
N PRO A 4 9.84 -1.48 -18.20
CA PRO A 4 10.15 -0.85 -16.93
C PRO A 4 11.56 -1.27 -16.55
N ASP A 5 12.44 -0.27 -16.39
CA ASP A 5 13.81 -0.48 -15.95
C ASP A 5 13.80 -1.12 -14.56
N HIS A 6 14.82 -1.93 -14.24
CA HIS A 6 14.94 -2.58 -12.95
C HIS A 6 14.81 -1.59 -11.79
N ALA A 7 15.32 -0.37 -11.97
CA ALA A 7 15.18 0.73 -11.01
C ALA A 7 13.71 1.15 -10.78
N GLU A 8 12.87 1.16 -11.81
CA GLU A 8 11.44 1.46 -11.68
C GLU A 8 10.70 0.35 -10.94
N LEU A 9 11.02 -0.91 -11.24
CA LEU A 9 10.43 -2.05 -10.54
C LEU A 9 10.76 -2.01 -9.04
N GLU A 10 12.02 -1.74 -8.69
CA GLU A 10 12.46 -1.67 -7.30
C GLU A 10 11.84 -0.47 -6.55
N ARG A 11 11.69 0.66 -7.24
CA ARG A 11 10.96 1.83 -6.72
C ARG A 11 9.50 1.49 -6.42
N LEU A 12 8.82 0.78 -7.32
CA LEU A 12 7.42 0.39 -7.13
C LEU A 12 7.26 -0.64 -6.01
N ARG A 13 8.18 -1.62 -5.94
CA ARG A 13 8.25 -2.59 -4.84
C ARG A 13 8.40 -1.89 -3.49
N SER A 14 9.35 -0.97 -3.40
CA SER A 14 9.61 -0.17 -2.19
C SER A 14 8.38 0.64 -1.79
N LYS A 15 7.72 1.28 -2.76
CA LYS A 15 6.50 2.06 -2.52
C LYS A 15 5.35 1.20 -1.99
N MET A 16 5.10 0.04 -2.61
CA MET A 16 4.10 -0.93 -2.14
C MET A 16 4.39 -1.42 -0.71
N ALA A 17 5.65 -1.73 -0.40
CA ALA A 17 6.06 -2.14 0.94
C ALA A 17 5.82 -1.01 1.97
N SER A 18 6.19 0.22 1.63
CA SER A 18 5.99 1.37 2.51
C SER A 18 4.51 1.72 2.74
N SER A 19 3.66 1.62 1.70
CA SER A 19 2.23 1.88 1.84
C SER A 19 1.56 0.85 2.74
N ARG A 20 1.93 -0.43 2.57
CA ARG A 20 1.43 -1.50 3.45
C ARG A 20 1.88 -1.30 4.89
N ALA A 21 3.15 -0.94 5.12
CA ALA A 21 3.66 -0.66 6.46
C ALA A 21 2.90 0.51 7.12
N ALA A 22 2.63 1.59 6.37
CA ALA A 22 1.86 2.72 6.86
C ALA A 22 0.40 2.34 7.19
N THR A 23 -0.28 1.56 6.34
CA THR A 23 -1.63 1.06 6.63
C THR A 23 -1.66 0.21 7.90
N VAL A 24 -0.71 -0.71 8.06
CA VAL A 24 -0.63 -1.59 9.24
C VAL A 24 -0.41 -0.77 10.52
N ALA A 25 0.59 0.12 10.52
CA ALA A 25 0.85 0.97 11.68
C ALA A 25 -0.36 1.83 12.06
N TRP A 26 -1.08 2.36 11.07
CA TRP A 26 -2.28 3.14 11.32
C TRP A 26 -3.42 2.28 11.87
N ARG A 27 -3.61 1.05 11.36
CA ARG A 27 -4.59 0.12 11.91
C ARG A 27 -4.31 -0.23 13.36
N GLU A 28 -3.05 -0.47 13.72
CA GLU A 28 -2.63 -0.74 15.10
C GLU A 28 -3.03 0.43 16.03
N LEU A 29 -2.77 1.67 15.61
CA LEU A 29 -3.18 2.87 16.36
C LEU A 29 -4.70 2.95 16.57
N LEU A 30 -5.50 2.61 15.55
CA LEU A 30 -6.96 2.66 15.66
C LEU A 30 -7.53 1.52 16.50
N ILE A 31 -6.90 0.34 16.45
CA ILE A 31 -7.27 -0.80 17.31
C ILE A 31 -7.02 -0.44 18.77
N GLU A 32 -5.86 0.15 19.09
CA GLU A 32 -5.54 0.61 20.44
C GLU A 32 -6.57 1.65 20.92
N SER A 33 -6.82 2.68 20.10
CA SER A 33 -7.80 3.71 20.42
C SER A 33 -9.21 3.14 20.61
N LEU A 34 -9.62 2.17 19.79
CA LEU A 34 -10.89 1.48 19.97
C LEU A 34 -10.91 0.68 21.29
N GLY A 35 -9.80 0.03 21.63
CA GLY A 35 -9.59 -0.64 22.91
C GLY A 35 -9.82 0.31 24.09
N ASP A 36 -9.21 1.50 24.05
CA ASP A 36 -9.41 2.53 25.07
C ASP A 36 -10.89 2.89 25.27
N ARG A 37 -11.63 3.05 24.17
CA ARG A 37 -13.07 3.31 24.23
C ARG A 37 -13.85 2.16 24.87
N LEU A 38 -13.53 0.93 24.50
CA LEU A 38 -14.21 -0.26 25.03
C LEU A 38 -13.91 -0.47 26.52
N CYS A 39 -12.73 -0.09 26.98
CA CYS A 39 -12.33 -0.16 28.38
C CYS A 39 -12.73 1.07 29.22
N GLY A 40 -13.27 2.12 28.59
CA GLY A 40 -13.68 3.35 29.27
C GLY A 40 -12.53 4.32 29.60
N SER A 41 -11.34 4.13 29.00
CA SER A 41 -10.16 4.99 29.17
C SER A 41 -9.99 6.06 28.08
N GLY A 42 -10.79 6.03 27.01
CA GLY A 42 -10.69 7.00 25.92
C GLY A 42 -11.95 7.14 25.04
N GLU A 43 -11.90 8.07 24.09
CA GLU A 43 -13.02 8.41 23.20
C GLU A 43 -13.15 7.49 21.99
N GLY A 44 -12.08 6.76 21.66
CA GLY A 44 -11.99 5.92 20.46
C GLY A 44 -11.54 6.69 19.22
N PRO A 45 -11.49 6.00 18.07
CA PRO A 45 -11.01 6.61 16.85
C PRO A 45 -11.98 7.68 16.34
N THR A 46 -11.45 8.81 15.91
CA THR A 46 -12.22 9.91 15.34
C THR A 46 -12.59 9.66 13.87
N PRO A 47 -13.62 10.33 13.32
CA PRO A 47 -13.94 10.25 11.90
C PRO A 47 -12.75 10.61 10.99
N ASP A 48 -11.95 11.61 11.35
CA ASP A 48 -10.77 12.02 10.58
C ASP A 48 -9.68 10.94 10.56
N GLN A 49 -9.51 10.24 11.68
CA GLN A 49 -8.60 9.10 11.79
C GLN A 49 -9.04 7.92 10.93
N LEU A 50 -10.35 7.64 10.87
CA LEU A 50 -10.93 6.64 9.97
C LEU A 50 -10.79 7.06 8.49
N GLN A 51 -10.98 8.33 8.18
CA GLN A 51 -10.79 8.88 6.83
C GLN A 51 -9.32 8.81 6.40
N THR A 52 -8.39 8.97 7.34
CA THR A 52 -6.96 8.79 7.12
C THR A 52 -6.65 7.34 6.77
N LEU A 53 -7.18 6.37 7.54
CA LEU A 53 -7.05 4.95 7.21
C LEU A 53 -7.56 4.63 5.79
N ALA A 54 -8.77 5.09 5.46
CA ALA A 54 -9.36 4.87 4.13
C ALA A 54 -8.53 5.49 2.99
N SER A 55 -7.74 6.52 3.28
CA SER A 55 -6.83 7.14 2.31
C SER A 55 -5.54 6.34 2.15
N LEU A 56 -5.00 5.79 3.25
CA LEU A 56 -3.85 4.89 3.24
C LEU A 56 -4.17 3.58 2.52
N GLU A 57 -5.33 2.99 2.76
CA GLU A 57 -5.77 1.75 2.10
C GLU A 57 -5.92 1.96 0.58
N ARG A 58 -6.47 3.11 0.15
CA ARG A 58 -6.51 3.48 -1.27
C ARG A 58 -5.11 3.63 -1.86
N ALA A 59 -4.18 4.25 -1.13
CA ALA A 59 -2.81 4.41 -1.58
C ALA A 59 -2.07 3.06 -1.69
N GLU A 60 -2.30 2.15 -0.75
CA GLU A 60 -1.78 0.78 -0.79
C GLU A 60 -2.30 0.01 -2.01
N GLN A 61 -3.61 0.06 -2.25
CA GLN A 61 -4.22 -0.59 -3.41
C GLN A 61 -3.65 -0.05 -4.73
N GLN A 62 -3.51 1.27 -4.86
CA GLN A 62 -2.91 1.89 -6.05
C GLN A 62 -1.43 1.52 -6.22
N ALA A 63 -0.67 1.39 -5.13
CA ALA A 63 0.73 0.98 -5.19
C ALA A 63 0.86 -0.47 -5.64
N LEU A 64 0.00 -1.36 -5.14
CA LEU A 64 -0.07 -2.76 -5.55
C LEU A 64 -0.43 -2.88 -7.04
N GLU A 65 -1.47 -2.20 -7.51
CA GLU A 65 -1.90 -2.22 -8.91
C GLU A 65 -0.77 -1.78 -9.84
N ARG A 66 -0.08 -0.68 -9.52
CA ARG A 66 1.05 -0.19 -10.32
C ARG A 66 2.21 -1.18 -10.35
N TYR A 67 2.52 -1.80 -9.23
CA TYR A 67 3.57 -2.82 -9.16
C TYR A 67 3.22 -4.05 -10.00
N LEU A 68 1.98 -4.55 -9.92
CA LEU A 68 1.51 -5.69 -10.71
C LEU A 68 1.50 -5.39 -12.22
N LEU A 69 1.01 -4.22 -12.62
CA LEU A 69 1.04 -3.78 -14.03
C LEU A 69 2.47 -3.73 -14.58
N CYS A 70 3.41 -3.25 -13.77
CA CYS A 70 4.83 -3.21 -14.11
C CYS A 70 5.41 -4.62 -14.29
N LEU A 71 5.11 -5.56 -13.37
CA LEU A 71 5.54 -6.96 -13.47
C LEU A 71 5.02 -7.65 -14.73
N VAL A 72 3.72 -7.50 -15.02
CA VAL A 72 3.11 -8.07 -16.24
C VAL A 72 3.77 -7.50 -17.49
N SER A 73 3.97 -6.18 -17.53
CA SER A 73 4.62 -5.49 -18.65
C SER A 73 6.06 -5.95 -18.87
N ALA A 74 6.82 -6.19 -17.80
CA ALA A 74 8.17 -6.73 -17.85
C ALA A 74 8.17 -8.19 -18.38
N SER A 75 7.24 -9.02 -17.90
CA SER A 75 7.10 -10.42 -18.30
C SER A 75 6.78 -10.57 -19.78
N MET A 76 5.77 -9.86 -20.29
CA MET A 76 5.33 -9.97 -21.69
C MET A 76 6.37 -9.50 -22.71
N LYS A 77 7.36 -8.72 -22.29
CA LYS A 77 8.45 -8.26 -23.17
C LYS A 77 9.57 -9.26 -23.31
N ARG A 78 9.88 -9.98 -22.23
CA ARG A 78 10.86 -11.08 -22.27
C ARG A 78 10.46 -12.14 -23.29
N ASP A 79 9.17 -12.41 -23.41
CA ASP A 79 8.62 -13.37 -24.39
C ASP A 79 8.67 -12.88 -25.84
N ARG A 80 8.79 -11.57 -26.08
CA ARG A 80 8.80 -10.97 -27.44
C ARG A 80 10.20 -10.76 -28.02
N GLN A 81 11.26 -11.03 -27.26
CA GLN A 81 12.64 -10.85 -27.72
C GLN A 81 13.15 -12.22 -28.25
N PRO A 82 13.31 -12.42 -29.57
CA PRO A 82 13.82 -13.68 -30.11
C PRO A 82 15.26 -13.90 -29.62
N ARG A 83 15.56 -15.16 -29.26
CA ARG A 83 16.90 -15.61 -28.86
C ARG A 83 17.90 -15.48 -30.00
#